data_AF-A0A8C8XCH4-F1
#
_entry.id   AF-A0A8C8XCH4-F1
#
_cell.length_a   1.000
_cell.length_b   1.000
_cell.length_c   1.000
_cell.angle_alpha   90.00
_cell.angle_beta   90.00
_cell.angle_gamma   90.00
#
_symmetry.space_group_name_H-M   'P 1'
#
loop_
_entity.id
_entity.type
_entity.pdbx_description
1 polymer ?
#
loop_
_entity_poly.entity_id
_entity_poly.type
_entity_poly.pdbx_seq_one_letter_code
_entity_poly.pdbx_strand_id
1 'polypeptide(L)'
;MGASASRGRPARVPAPEPEPEEALDLSQLPPELLLVVLSHVPPRTLLGCCRRVCRGWRALVDGQALWLLILARDHGALLPLARSCLPPARDGRPCLLGRFCERRPIGRNLIRNPCGQEGLRKWMVQHGGDGWVVEVNRSTVPGAPSQTCFVSSFSWCRKKQVLDLEEEGLWPELLDSGKIEICVSDWWGARHDSGCMYRLLVQLLDANQTVLDKFSAMPVPIQQWNNNVCFQVTHVFSDIKIGVRFVSFEHWGQDTQFWAGHYGARVTNSSVVVRARLS
;
A
#
# COMPACT_ATOMS: atom_id res chain seq x y z
N MET A 1 -38.59 89.43 -4.91
CA MET A 1 -38.85 88.40 -3.88
C MET A 1 -38.70 87.03 -4.53
N GLY A 2 -37.96 86.11 -3.89
CA GLY A 2 -37.87 84.70 -4.30
C GLY A 2 -36.50 84.28 -4.84
N ALA A 3 -35.51 84.13 -3.95
CA ALA A 3 -34.23 83.49 -4.25
C ALA A 3 -34.41 81.96 -4.28
N SER A 4 -33.89 81.30 -5.32
CA SER A 4 -33.72 79.84 -5.33
C SER A 4 -32.23 79.53 -5.36
N ALA A 5 -31.68 79.19 -4.20
CA ALA A 5 -30.30 78.77 -4.04
C ALA A 5 -30.18 77.28 -4.37
N SER A 6 -29.58 76.95 -5.52
CA SER A 6 -29.21 75.58 -5.86
C SER A 6 -28.04 75.14 -4.98
N ARG A 7 -28.30 74.28 -3.99
CA ARG A 7 -27.26 73.60 -3.21
C ARG A 7 -26.48 72.64 -4.12
N GLY A 8 -25.23 72.99 -4.43
CA GLY A 8 -24.28 72.09 -5.06
C GLY A 8 -23.99 70.89 -4.15
N ARG A 9 -24.10 69.67 -4.69
CA ARG A 9 -23.66 68.45 -4.00
C ARG A 9 -22.13 68.47 -3.85
N PRO A 10 -21.56 68.11 -2.69
CA PRO A 10 -20.12 67.97 -2.56
C PRO A 10 -19.65 66.79 -3.42
N ALA A 11 -18.57 67.01 -4.17
CA ALA A 11 -17.90 65.97 -4.94
C ALA A 11 -17.42 64.87 -3.98
N ARG A 12 -17.86 63.64 -4.22
CA ARG A 12 -17.48 62.47 -3.44
C ARG A 12 -16.03 62.14 -3.81
N VAL A 13 -15.10 62.36 -2.90
CA VAL A 13 -13.70 61.92 -3.04
C VAL A 13 -13.72 60.39 -3.17
N PRO A 14 -13.10 59.80 -4.21
CA PRO A 14 -12.99 58.35 -4.31
C PRO A 14 -12.24 57.83 -3.09
N ALA A 15 -12.75 56.77 -2.44
CA ALA A 15 -11.99 56.07 -1.43
C ALA A 15 -10.67 55.57 -2.06
N PRO A 16 -9.53 55.61 -1.33
CA PRO A 16 -8.29 55.06 -1.86
C PRO A 16 -8.53 53.58 -2.20
N GLU A 17 -8.19 53.18 -3.43
CA GLU A 17 -8.17 51.78 -3.80
C GLU A 17 -7.22 51.06 -2.83
N PRO A 18 -7.62 49.90 -2.27
CA PRO A 18 -6.73 49.13 -1.42
C PRO A 18 -5.47 48.80 -2.23
N GLU A 19 -4.30 49.12 -1.70
CA GLU A 19 -3.03 48.74 -2.33
C GLU A 19 -3.05 47.24 -2.64
N PRO A 20 -2.56 46.81 -3.82
CA PRO A 20 -2.56 45.40 -4.15
C PRO A 20 -1.77 44.66 -3.07
N GLU A 21 -2.40 43.69 -2.40
CA GLU A 21 -1.68 42.78 -1.51
C GLU A 21 -0.46 42.26 -2.26
N GLU A 22 0.74 42.63 -1.80
CA GLU A 22 1.99 42.09 -2.35
C GLU A 22 1.92 40.57 -2.21
N ALA A 23 1.65 39.92 -3.34
CA ALA A 23 1.64 38.47 -3.39
C ALA A 23 3.04 37.98 -3.01
N LEU A 24 3.14 37.22 -1.92
CA LEU A 24 4.39 36.62 -1.47
C LEU A 24 5.03 35.83 -2.60
N ASP A 25 6.15 36.34 -3.13
CA ASP A 25 6.92 35.66 -4.16
C ASP A 25 7.76 34.54 -3.52
N LEU A 26 7.21 33.33 -3.53
CA LEU A 26 7.88 32.13 -3.01
C LEU A 26 9.24 31.85 -3.68
N SER A 27 9.53 32.43 -4.85
CA SER A 27 10.82 32.25 -5.52
C SER A 27 11.97 33.01 -4.84
N GLN A 28 11.64 34.01 -4.00
CA GLN A 28 12.61 34.80 -3.25
C GLN A 28 12.93 34.22 -1.87
N LEU A 29 12.21 33.17 -1.45
CA LEU A 29 12.47 32.51 -0.18
C LEU A 29 13.81 31.76 -0.20
N PRO A 30 14.59 31.83 0.89
CA PRO A 30 15.72 30.92 1.10
C PRO A 30 15.29 29.45 0.97
N PRO A 31 16.15 28.56 0.43
CA PRO A 31 15.84 27.15 0.24
C PRO A 31 15.32 26.44 1.50
N GLU A 32 15.82 26.83 2.67
CA GLU A 32 15.45 26.28 3.97
C GLU A 32 14.01 26.62 4.34
N LEU A 33 13.57 27.86 4.10
CA LEU A 33 12.18 28.27 4.36
C LEU A 33 11.23 27.63 3.34
N LEU A 34 11.65 27.57 2.07
CA LEU A 34 10.87 26.90 1.03
C LEU A 34 10.71 25.40 1.33
N LEU A 35 11.72 24.73 1.88
CA LEU A 35 11.60 23.34 2.35
C LEU A 35 10.53 23.17 3.42
N VAL A 36 10.47 24.09 4.40
CA VAL A 36 9.43 24.05 5.44
C VAL A 36 8.05 24.22 4.82
N VAL A 37 7.87 25.21 3.93
CA VAL A 37 6.61 25.43 3.21
C VAL A 37 6.20 24.17 2.43
N LEU A 38 7.11 23.61 1.64
CA LEU A 38 6.86 22.40 0.86
C LEU A 38 6.56 21.18 1.74
N SER A 39 7.11 21.09 2.96
CA SER A 39 6.85 19.97 3.86
C SER A 39 5.37 19.86 4.27
N HIS A 40 4.61 20.96 4.19
CA HIS A 40 3.17 20.97 4.46
C HIS A 40 2.31 20.56 3.26
N VAL A 41 2.89 20.38 2.09
CA VAL A 41 2.19 19.95 0.88
C VAL A 41 2.08 18.41 0.86
N PRO A 42 0.93 17.82 0.46
CA PRO A 42 0.80 16.37 0.36
C PRO A 42 1.87 15.73 -0.54
N PRO A 43 2.46 14.58 -0.15
CA PRO A 43 3.49 13.88 -0.93
C PRO A 43 3.17 13.68 -2.41
N ARG A 44 1.92 13.34 -2.74
CA ARG A 44 1.46 13.18 -4.13
C ARG A 44 1.58 14.46 -4.94
N THR A 45 1.18 15.59 -4.35
CA THR A 45 1.25 16.91 -5.00
C THR A 45 2.71 17.37 -5.13
N LEU A 46 3.55 17.07 -4.14
CA LEU A 46 4.99 17.34 -4.23
C LEU A 46 5.62 16.65 -5.43
N LEU A 47 5.38 15.34 -5.57
CA LEU A 47 5.94 14.51 -6.64
C LEU A 47 5.35 14.84 -8.02
N GLY A 48 4.04 15.09 -8.09
CA GLY A 48 3.30 15.29 -9.34
C GLY A 48 3.35 16.72 -9.88
N CYS A 49 3.26 17.72 -8.99
CA CYS A 49 3.06 19.11 -9.35
C CYS A 49 4.26 19.99 -8.95
N CYS A 50 4.64 20.01 -7.66
CA CYS A 50 5.68 20.91 -7.15
C CYS A 50 7.03 20.66 -7.83
N ARG A 51 7.38 19.39 -8.08
CA ARG A 51 8.58 18.99 -8.81
C ARG A 51 8.68 19.57 -10.24
N ARG A 52 7.54 19.99 -10.83
CA ARG A 52 7.45 20.53 -12.19
C ARG A 52 7.43 22.05 -12.26
N VAL A 53 7.35 22.74 -11.11
CA VAL A 53 7.24 24.21 -11.05
C VAL A 53 8.50 24.88 -11.59
N CYS A 54 9.66 24.58 -11.02
CA CYS A 54 10.95 25.11 -11.48
C CYS A 54 12.11 24.18 -11.06
N ARG A 55 13.34 24.50 -11.52
CA ARG A 55 14.54 23.71 -11.19
C ARG A 55 14.85 23.71 -9.68
N GLY A 56 14.65 24.83 -9.00
CA GLY A 56 14.85 24.93 -7.55
C GLY A 56 13.90 24.03 -6.77
N TRP A 57 12.59 24.08 -7.08
CA TRP A 57 11.59 23.21 -6.45
C TRP A 57 11.86 21.74 -6.74
N ARG A 58 12.25 21.39 -7.98
CA ARG A 58 12.68 20.03 -8.30
C ARG A 58 13.85 19.58 -7.43
N ALA A 59 14.89 20.41 -7.25
CA ALA A 59 16.04 20.05 -6.43
C ALA A 59 15.65 19.79 -4.97
N LEU A 60 14.73 20.59 -4.41
CA LEU A 60 14.23 20.38 -3.04
C LEU A 60 13.37 19.12 -2.91
N VAL A 61 12.50 18.87 -3.88
CA VAL A 61 11.63 17.68 -3.92
C VAL A 61 12.41 16.40 -4.17
N ASP A 62 13.50 16.46 -4.94
CA ASP A 62 14.39 15.33 -5.19
C ASP A 62 15.33 15.07 -4.00
N GLY A 63 15.55 16.08 -3.15
CA GLY A 63 16.38 16.03 -1.96
C GLY A 63 15.78 15.27 -0.78
N GLN A 64 16.64 14.65 0.03
CA GLN A 64 16.24 13.86 1.20
C GLN A 64 15.64 14.72 2.34
N ALA A 65 16.12 15.96 2.51
CA ALA A 65 15.76 16.83 3.63
C ALA A 65 14.25 17.06 3.74
N LEU A 66 13.58 17.33 2.61
CA LEU A 66 12.13 17.53 2.55
C LEU A 66 11.37 16.33 3.11
N TRP A 67 11.73 15.13 2.65
CA TRP A 67 11.04 13.90 3.01
C TRP A 67 11.33 13.47 4.44
N LEU A 68 12.54 13.74 4.95
CA LEU A 68 12.86 13.53 6.36
C LEU A 68 12.06 14.46 7.27
N LEU A 69 11.79 15.71 6.87
CA LEU A 69 10.90 16.62 7.61
C LEU A 69 9.47 16.10 7.63
N ILE A 70 8.95 15.68 6.47
CA ILE A 70 7.59 15.09 6.36
C ILE A 70 7.48 13.83 7.22
N LEU A 71 8.48 12.93 7.15
CA LEU A 71 8.50 11.70 7.92
C LEU A 71 8.59 11.97 9.43
N ALA A 72 9.42 12.92 9.86
CA ALA A 72 9.53 13.30 11.26
C ALA A 72 8.19 13.80 11.84
N ARG A 73 7.44 14.57 11.05
CA ARG A 73 6.12 15.10 11.45
C ARG A 73 5.03 14.03 11.45
N ASP A 74 4.91 13.28 10.36
CA ASP A 74 3.76 12.40 10.13
C ASP A 74 3.96 10.98 10.73
N HIS A 75 5.21 10.49 10.76
CA HIS A 75 5.59 9.12 11.12
C HIS A 75 6.93 9.09 11.86
N GLY A 76 7.07 9.90 12.92
CA GLY A 76 8.34 10.09 13.64
C GLY A 76 9.00 8.80 14.11
N ALA A 77 8.22 7.75 14.41
CA ALA A 77 8.72 6.43 14.77
C ALA A 77 9.57 5.75 13.68
N LEU A 78 9.35 6.07 12.40
CA LEU A 78 10.10 5.51 11.27
C LEU A 78 11.35 6.33 10.92
N LEU A 79 11.53 7.51 11.52
CA LEU A 79 12.66 8.39 11.24
C LEU A 79 14.03 7.76 11.53
N PRO A 80 14.25 7.05 12.66
CA PRO A 80 15.53 6.39 12.93
C PRO A 80 15.85 5.32 11.88
N LEU A 81 14.85 4.55 11.46
CA LEU A 81 14.98 3.54 10.42
C LEU A 81 15.40 4.18 9.08
N ALA A 82 14.65 5.17 8.62
CA ALA A 82 14.91 5.86 7.37
C ALA A 82 16.30 6.50 7.34
N ARG A 83 16.73 7.14 8.44
CA ARG A 83 18.09 7.73 8.57
C ARG A 83 19.19 6.67 8.51
N SER A 84 18.96 5.51 9.11
CA SER A 84 19.95 4.44 9.15
C SER A 84 20.10 3.68 7.83
N CYS A 85 19.13 3.84 6.92
CA CYS A 85 19.07 3.15 5.64
C CYS A 85 19.09 4.14 4.46
N LEU A 86 19.64 5.35 4.64
CA LEU A 86 19.66 6.33 3.55
C LEU A 86 20.44 5.79 2.34
N PRO A 87 19.94 6.00 1.11
CA PRO A 87 20.69 5.68 -0.08
C PRO A 87 21.95 6.56 -0.17
N PRO A 88 23.01 6.10 -0.87
CA PRO A 88 24.22 6.88 -1.09
C PRO A 88 23.92 8.24 -1.73
N ALA A 89 24.70 9.27 -1.38
CA ALA A 89 24.47 10.65 -1.84
C ALA A 89 24.49 10.85 -3.38
N ARG A 90 25.00 9.88 -4.14
CA ARG A 90 25.07 9.88 -5.61
C ARG A 90 24.15 8.85 -6.27
N ASP A 91 23.15 8.37 -5.54
CA ASP A 91 22.18 7.46 -6.12
C ASP A 91 21.39 8.18 -7.23
N GLY A 92 21.39 7.59 -8.43
CA GLY A 92 20.69 8.10 -9.61
C GLY A 92 19.17 7.96 -9.53
N ARG A 93 18.64 7.44 -8.43
CA ARG A 93 17.19 7.25 -8.18
C ARG A 93 16.59 8.49 -7.53
N PRO A 94 15.91 9.38 -8.29
CA PRO A 94 15.26 10.54 -7.71
C PRO A 94 14.11 10.14 -6.76
N CYS A 95 13.93 10.92 -5.70
CA CYS A 95 12.79 10.87 -4.78
C CYS A 95 12.49 9.51 -4.12
N LEU A 96 13.50 8.71 -3.75
CA LEU A 96 13.30 7.43 -3.05
C LEU A 96 12.45 7.59 -1.77
N LEU A 97 12.85 8.48 -0.87
CA LEU A 97 12.08 8.79 0.34
C LEU A 97 10.71 9.41 0.03
N GLY A 98 10.58 10.09 -1.10
CA GLY A 98 9.30 10.61 -1.58
C GLY A 98 8.30 9.51 -1.91
N ARG A 99 8.75 8.48 -2.64
CA ARG A 99 7.94 7.29 -2.91
C ARG A 99 7.58 6.57 -1.61
N PHE A 100 8.52 6.43 -0.68
CA PHE A 100 8.24 5.84 0.64
C PHE A 100 7.15 6.61 1.40
N CYS A 101 7.26 7.96 1.47
CA CYS A 101 6.28 8.80 2.16
C CYS A 101 4.91 8.82 1.47
N GLU A 102 4.88 8.74 0.14
CA GLU A 102 3.66 8.72 -0.67
C GLU A 102 2.93 7.38 -0.57
N ARG A 103 3.67 6.27 -0.67
CA ARG A 103 3.11 4.93 -0.62
C ARG A 103 2.82 4.45 0.78
N ARG A 104 3.60 4.88 1.79
CA ARG A 104 3.48 4.43 3.18
C ARG A 104 3.49 2.89 3.28
N PRO A 105 4.54 2.20 2.81
CA PRO A 105 4.55 0.74 2.70
C PRO A 105 4.57 0.00 4.04
N ILE A 106 5.04 0.64 5.11
CA ILE A 106 5.11 0.02 6.44
C ILE A 106 3.72 -0.03 7.09
N GLY A 107 3.31 -1.20 7.56
CA GLY A 107 2.09 -1.40 8.34
C GLY A 107 0.80 -1.53 7.53
N ARG A 108 0.84 -1.44 6.19
CA ARG A 108 -0.32 -1.65 5.31
C ARG A 108 -0.28 -2.99 4.60
N ASN A 109 -1.45 -3.49 4.17
CA ASN A 109 -1.53 -4.66 3.31
C ASN A 109 -1.12 -4.31 1.87
N LEU A 110 -0.15 -5.03 1.33
CA LEU A 110 0.36 -4.90 -0.04
C LEU A 110 -0.40 -5.77 -1.04
N ILE A 111 -1.15 -6.78 -0.59
CA ILE A 111 -2.02 -7.58 -1.45
C ILE A 111 -3.19 -6.74 -1.95
N ARG A 112 -3.39 -6.73 -3.27
CA ARG A 112 -4.52 -6.04 -3.89
C ARG A 112 -5.72 -6.96 -4.00
N ASN A 113 -6.93 -6.42 -3.87
CA ASN A 113 -8.18 -7.17 -3.93
C ASN A 113 -8.17 -8.46 -3.06
N PRO A 114 -7.88 -8.35 -1.74
CA PRO A 114 -7.67 -9.51 -0.86
C PRO A 114 -8.96 -10.29 -0.55
N CYS A 115 -10.14 -9.68 -0.74
CA CYS A 115 -11.44 -10.29 -0.43
C CYS A 115 -12.35 -10.42 -1.67
N GLY A 116 -11.86 -10.13 -2.89
CA GLY A 116 -12.63 -10.35 -4.12
C GLY A 116 -13.65 -9.27 -4.47
N GLN A 117 -13.60 -8.08 -3.84
CA GLN A 117 -14.50 -6.97 -4.17
C GLN A 117 -14.40 -6.53 -5.64
N GLU A 118 -13.25 -6.74 -6.27
CA GLU A 118 -13.03 -6.48 -7.69
C GLU A 118 -13.10 -7.78 -8.53
N GLY A 119 -13.83 -8.79 -8.06
CA GLY A 119 -13.84 -10.13 -8.66
C GLY A 119 -12.45 -10.77 -8.57
N LEU A 120 -11.98 -11.36 -9.67
CA LEU A 120 -10.63 -11.95 -9.77
C LEU A 120 -9.56 -10.96 -10.26
N ARG A 121 -9.88 -9.67 -10.41
CA ARG A 121 -8.90 -8.67 -10.87
C ARG A 121 -7.72 -8.59 -9.91
N LYS A 122 -6.56 -8.20 -10.45
CA LYS A 122 -5.26 -8.09 -9.75
C LYS A 122 -4.61 -9.42 -9.36
N TRP A 123 -5.28 -10.55 -9.60
CA TRP A 123 -4.72 -11.88 -9.38
C TRP A 123 -4.35 -12.54 -10.72
N MET A 124 -3.23 -13.26 -10.75
CA MET A 124 -2.96 -14.24 -11.80
C MET A 124 -3.65 -15.54 -11.40
N VAL A 125 -4.58 -16.03 -12.22
CA VAL A 125 -5.51 -17.10 -11.84
C VAL A 125 -5.34 -18.31 -12.75
N GLN A 126 -5.42 -19.51 -12.17
CA GLN A 126 -5.61 -20.76 -12.88
C GLN A 126 -6.84 -21.45 -12.32
N HIS A 127 -7.70 -21.91 -13.23
CA HIS A 127 -8.99 -22.52 -12.91
C HIS A 127 -8.89 -24.04 -13.02
N GLY A 128 -9.40 -24.74 -12.02
CA GLY A 128 -9.72 -26.16 -12.09
C GLY A 128 -11.23 -26.34 -11.93
N GLY A 129 -11.81 -27.39 -12.51
CA GLY A 129 -13.26 -27.61 -12.50
C GLY A 129 -14.02 -26.41 -13.06
N ASP A 130 -15.06 -25.96 -12.35
CA ASP A 130 -15.85 -24.78 -12.72
C ASP A 130 -15.16 -23.44 -12.37
N GLY A 131 -13.91 -23.51 -11.91
CA GLY A 131 -13.07 -22.35 -11.65
C GLY A 131 -13.35 -21.65 -10.32
N TRP A 132 -12.92 -20.40 -10.25
CA TRP A 132 -13.06 -19.56 -9.05
C TRP A 132 -14.30 -18.70 -9.20
N VAL A 133 -15.06 -18.59 -8.11
CA VAL A 133 -16.13 -17.60 -7.96
C VAL A 133 -15.86 -16.73 -6.74
N VAL A 134 -16.50 -15.55 -6.68
CA VAL A 134 -16.54 -14.74 -5.46
C VAL A 134 -17.91 -14.89 -4.81
N GLU A 135 -17.92 -15.23 -3.52
CA GLU A 135 -19.15 -15.37 -2.71
C GLU A 135 -19.05 -14.53 -1.44
N VAL A 136 -20.18 -14.36 -0.76
CA VAL A 136 -20.22 -13.80 0.61
C VAL A 136 -19.63 -14.82 1.59
N ASN A 137 -18.88 -14.35 2.58
CA ASN A 137 -18.37 -15.18 3.65
C ASN A 137 -19.51 -15.88 4.41
N ARG A 138 -19.34 -17.15 4.76
CA ARG A 138 -20.29 -17.86 5.64
C ARG A 138 -20.13 -17.51 7.11
N SER A 139 -18.93 -17.09 7.49
CA SER A 139 -18.56 -16.69 8.85
C SER A 139 -17.82 -15.37 8.76
N THR A 140 -18.08 -14.44 9.68
CA THR A 140 -17.41 -13.14 9.71
C THR A 140 -15.90 -13.34 9.90
N VAL A 141 -15.11 -12.73 9.02
CA VAL A 141 -13.65 -12.73 9.13
C VAL A 141 -13.21 -11.42 9.80
N PRO A 142 -12.62 -11.48 11.02
CA PRO A 142 -12.20 -10.28 11.74
C PRO A 142 -11.15 -9.48 10.97
N GLY A 143 -11.32 -8.15 10.96
CA GLY A 143 -10.38 -7.23 10.31
C GLY A 143 -10.38 -7.26 8.77
N ALA A 144 -11.24 -8.06 8.13
CA ALA A 144 -11.32 -8.10 6.67
C ALA A 144 -11.97 -6.81 6.12
N PRO A 145 -11.41 -6.21 5.04
CA PRO A 145 -11.97 -5.02 4.42
C PRO A 145 -13.31 -5.27 3.70
N SER A 146 -13.68 -6.54 3.47
CA SER A 146 -14.98 -6.97 2.95
C SER A 146 -15.29 -8.38 3.45
N GLN A 147 -16.57 -8.70 3.58
CA GLN A 147 -17.06 -10.02 3.99
C GLN A 147 -17.39 -10.89 2.77
N THR A 148 -16.47 -10.93 1.81
CA THR A 148 -16.52 -11.75 0.60
C THR A 148 -15.28 -12.63 0.52
N CYS A 149 -15.36 -13.75 -0.18
CA CYS A 149 -14.26 -14.71 -0.36
C CYS A 149 -14.23 -15.27 -1.78
N PHE A 150 -13.07 -15.80 -2.15
CA PHE A 150 -12.90 -16.61 -3.35
C PHE A 150 -13.21 -18.06 -3.01
N VAL A 151 -14.02 -18.73 -3.83
CA VAL A 151 -14.40 -20.13 -3.64
C VAL A 151 -13.92 -20.96 -4.82
N SER A 152 -13.20 -22.03 -4.50
CA SER A 152 -12.67 -22.98 -5.49
C SER A 152 -13.70 -24.07 -5.83
N SER A 153 -13.45 -24.77 -6.94
CA SER A 153 -14.29 -25.87 -7.43
C SER A 153 -13.72 -27.23 -7.00
N PHE A 154 -14.06 -28.30 -7.73
CA PHE A 154 -13.70 -29.70 -7.46
C PHE A 154 -12.35 -30.14 -8.00
N SER A 155 -11.58 -29.23 -8.60
CA SER A 155 -10.18 -29.46 -8.97
C SER A 155 -9.37 -28.24 -8.58
N TRP A 156 -8.07 -28.44 -8.38
CA TRP A 156 -7.14 -27.40 -7.93
C TRP A 156 -7.30 -26.09 -8.68
N CYS A 157 -7.90 -25.13 -8.01
CA CYS A 157 -7.92 -23.74 -8.40
C CYS A 157 -6.74 -23.04 -7.72
N ARG A 158 -6.07 -22.15 -8.43
CA ARG A 158 -4.89 -21.43 -7.94
C ARG A 158 -5.02 -19.95 -8.24
N LYS A 159 -4.53 -19.09 -7.34
CA LYS A 159 -4.26 -17.69 -7.69
C LYS A 159 -2.99 -17.15 -7.02
N LYS A 160 -2.35 -16.20 -7.69
CA LYS A 160 -1.03 -15.65 -7.35
C LYS A 160 -0.97 -14.13 -7.49
N GLN A 161 -0.25 -13.46 -6.60
CA GLN A 161 0.26 -12.10 -6.76
C GLN A 161 1.77 -12.07 -6.51
N VAL A 162 2.50 -11.32 -7.34
CA VAL A 162 3.91 -11.01 -7.12
C VAL A 162 4.00 -9.53 -6.80
N LEU A 163 4.46 -9.22 -5.59
CA LEU A 163 4.57 -7.87 -5.07
C LEU A 163 6.00 -7.38 -5.30
N ASP A 164 6.14 -6.28 -6.02
CA ASP A 164 7.41 -5.57 -6.16
C ASP A 164 7.56 -4.59 -5.00
N LEU A 165 8.51 -4.87 -4.10
CA LEU A 165 8.69 -4.08 -2.89
C LEU A 165 9.24 -2.68 -3.19
N GLU A 166 10.04 -2.53 -4.25
CA GLU A 166 10.57 -1.23 -4.67
C GLU A 166 9.47 -0.33 -5.26
N GLU A 167 8.58 -0.90 -6.07
CA GLU A 167 7.40 -0.20 -6.59
C GLU A 167 6.36 0.15 -5.52
N GLU A 168 6.36 -0.58 -4.41
CA GLU A 168 5.59 -0.24 -3.21
C GLU A 168 6.26 0.84 -2.34
N GLY A 169 7.44 1.33 -2.74
CA GLY A 169 8.13 2.48 -2.13
C GLY A 169 9.20 2.11 -1.11
N LEU A 170 9.54 0.82 -0.98
CA LEU A 170 10.73 0.39 -0.24
C LEU A 170 11.96 0.54 -1.15
N TRP A 171 13.16 0.40 -0.58
CA TRP A 171 14.40 0.51 -1.35
C TRP A 171 15.45 -0.49 -0.84
N PRO A 172 16.42 -0.88 -1.67
CA PRO A 172 17.44 -1.89 -1.36
C PRO A 172 18.07 -1.77 0.02
N GLU A 173 18.56 -0.58 0.37
CA GLU A 173 19.26 -0.34 1.63
C GLU A 173 18.36 -0.55 2.86
N LEU A 174 17.04 -0.32 2.72
CA LEU A 174 16.06 -0.65 3.75
C LEU A 174 15.71 -2.14 3.77
N LEU A 175 15.52 -2.74 2.60
CA LEU A 175 15.19 -4.17 2.46
C LEU A 175 16.32 -5.06 2.98
N ASP A 176 17.56 -4.67 2.71
CA ASP A 176 18.78 -5.40 3.07
C ASP A 176 19.28 -5.06 4.49
N SER A 177 18.58 -4.17 5.22
CA SER A 177 19.02 -3.66 6.53
C SER A 177 18.90 -4.67 7.68
N GLY A 178 18.08 -5.71 7.51
CA GLY A 178 17.69 -6.61 8.61
C GLY A 178 16.74 -5.98 9.64
N LYS A 179 16.29 -4.73 9.41
CA LYS A 179 15.42 -3.97 10.33
C LYS A 179 13.95 -4.00 9.95
N ILE A 180 13.57 -4.89 9.04
CA ILE A 180 12.18 -5.10 8.66
C ILE A 180 11.80 -6.58 8.77
N GLU A 181 10.51 -6.81 8.88
CA GLU A 181 9.89 -8.14 8.83
C GLU A 181 8.78 -8.12 7.78
N ILE A 182 8.54 -9.25 7.13
CA ILE A 182 7.42 -9.44 6.21
C ILE A 182 6.44 -10.40 6.87
N CYS A 183 5.32 -9.84 7.33
CA CYS A 183 4.23 -10.60 7.93
C CYS A 183 3.24 -11.00 6.85
N VAL A 184 2.84 -12.27 6.85
CA VAL A 184 1.93 -12.84 5.87
C VAL A 184 0.78 -13.52 6.60
N SER A 185 -0.43 -13.36 6.08
CA SER A 185 -1.58 -14.12 6.57
C SER A 185 -2.58 -14.41 5.48
N ASP A 186 -3.35 -15.47 5.68
CA ASP A 186 -4.46 -15.82 4.80
C ASP A 186 -5.56 -16.53 5.61
N TRP A 187 -6.80 -16.27 5.27
CA TRP A 187 -7.94 -16.97 5.87
C TRP A 187 -8.49 -17.98 4.89
N TRP A 188 -8.77 -19.18 5.40
CA TRP A 188 -9.36 -20.25 4.60
C TRP A 188 -10.41 -21.05 5.37
N GLY A 189 -11.28 -21.75 4.67
CA GLY A 189 -12.32 -22.57 5.28
C GLY A 189 -13.11 -23.37 4.26
N ALA A 190 -14.16 -24.05 4.72
CA ALA A 190 -15.02 -24.90 3.90
C ALA A 190 -16.50 -24.53 4.05
N ARG A 191 -17.37 -25.17 3.27
CA ARG A 191 -18.80 -25.26 3.58
C ARG A 191 -19.01 -26.35 4.64
N HIS A 192 -20.11 -26.27 5.40
CA HIS A 192 -20.47 -27.34 6.35
C HIS A 192 -20.63 -28.72 5.68
N ASP A 193 -21.21 -28.75 4.48
CA ASP A 193 -21.59 -29.96 3.74
C ASP A 193 -20.51 -30.46 2.77
N SER A 194 -19.33 -29.83 2.76
CA SER A 194 -18.23 -30.23 1.90
C SER A 194 -16.89 -30.14 2.63
N GLY A 195 -16.03 -31.12 2.38
CA GLY A 195 -14.63 -31.08 2.76
C GLY A 195 -13.82 -30.33 1.70
N CYS A 196 -12.64 -29.85 2.08
CA CYS A 196 -11.76 -29.16 1.15
C CYS A 196 -10.28 -29.31 1.49
N MET A 197 -9.46 -29.17 0.46
CA MET A 197 -8.01 -29.02 0.58
C MET A 197 -7.59 -27.59 0.31
N TYR A 198 -6.61 -27.12 1.07
CA TYR A 198 -6.02 -25.79 0.95
C TYR A 198 -4.50 -25.87 0.98
N ARG A 199 -3.85 -24.99 0.24
CA ARG A 199 -2.40 -24.82 0.24
C ARG A 199 -2.04 -23.35 0.13
N LEU A 200 -0.99 -22.93 0.83
CA LEU A 200 -0.35 -21.62 0.72
C LEU A 200 1.14 -21.81 0.44
N LEU A 201 1.68 -21.01 -0.48
CA LEU A 201 3.10 -20.88 -0.75
C LEU A 201 3.42 -19.39 -0.85
N VAL A 202 4.38 -18.95 -0.05
CA VAL A 202 4.90 -17.59 -0.07
C VAL A 202 6.40 -17.65 -0.25
N GLN A 203 6.93 -16.88 -1.18
CA GLN A 203 8.36 -16.89 -1.51
C GLN A 203 8.89 -15.48 -1.52
N LEU A 204 10.06 -15.30 -0.89
CA LEU A 204 10.86 -14.09 -1.01
C LEU A 204 11.85 -14.27 -2.15
N LEU A 205 11.83 -13.34 -3.11
CA LEU A 205 12.60 -13.46 -4.35
C LEU A 205 13.58 -12.30 -4.51
N ASP A 206 14.71 -12.56 -5.16
CA ASP A 206 15.67 -11.53 -5.55
C ASP A 206 15.26 -10.80 -6.85
N ALA A 207 16.10 -9.86 -7.31
CA ALA A 207 15.90 -9.10 -8.55
C ALA A 207 15.79 -10.00 -9.81
N ASN A 208 16.40 -11.19 -9.79
CA ASN A 208 16.38 -12.18 -10.87
C ASN A 208 15.24 -13.19 -10.73
N GLN A 209 14.30 -12.96 -9.80
CA GLN A 209 13.21 -13.90 -9.45
C GLN A 209 13.71 -15.22 -8.84
N THR A 210 14.93 -15.27 -8.33
CA THR A 210 15.48 -16.42 -7.60
C THR A 210 14.90 -16.48 -6.20
N VAL A 211 14.50 -17.67 -5.74
CA VAL A 211 13.94 -17.87 -4.41
C VAL A 211 15.05 -17.79 -3.36
N LEU A 212 14.98 -16.79 -2.48
CA LEU A 212 15.90 -16.63 -1.35
C LEU A 212 15.37 -17.30 -0.08
N ASP A 213 14.06 -17.25 0.11
CA ASP A 213 13.36 -17.90 1.22
C ASP A 213 11.92 -18.27 0.85
N LYS A 214 11.32 -19.21 1.57
CA LYS A 214 9.94 -19.66 1.33
C LYS A 214 9.25 -20.17 2.59
N PHE A 215 7.95 -19.92 2.64
CA PHE A 215 7.02 -20.52 3.58
C PHE A 215 5.96 -21.31 2.81
N SER A 216 5.65 -22.52 3.27
CA SER A 216 4.59 -23.34 2.69
C SER A 216 3.72 -23.90 3.81
N ALA A 217 2.41 -23.79 3.66
CA ALA A 217 1.44 -24.41 4.54
C ALA A 217 0.50 -25.30 3.73
N MET A 218 0.34 -26.55 4.15
CA MET A 218 -0.66 -27.48 3.65
C MET A 218 -1.31 -28.16 4.85
N PRO A 219 -2.24 -27.47 5.54
CA PRO A 219 -2.93 -28.02 6.70
C PRO A 219 -3.71 -29.30 6.36
N VAL A 220 -4.07 -30.06 7.39
CA VAL A 220 -4.93 -31.23 7.24
C VAL A 220 -6.25 -30.81 6.57
N PRO A 221 -6.75 -31.57 5.57
CA PRO A 221 -8.00 -31.24 4.89
C PRO A 221 -9.19 -31.14 5.85
N ILE A 222 -10.05 -30.14 5.62
CA ILE A 222 -11.31 -30.02 6.35
C ILE A 222 -12.23 -31.13 5.89
N GLN A 223 -12.83 -31.86 6.83
CA GLN A 223 -13.76 -32.94 6.54
C GLN A 223 -15.18 -32.41 6.26
N GLN A 224 -15.98 -33.24 5.61
CA GLN A 224 -17.41 -33.01 5.47
C GLN A 224 -18.11 -32.98 6.84
N TRP A 225 -19.26 -32.31 6.91
CA TRP A 225 -20.05 -32.16 8.15
C TRP A 225 -19.27 -31.42 9.24
N ASN A 226 -18.55 -30.37 8.81
CA ASN A 226 -17.85 -29.45 9.70
C ASN A 226 -18.76 -28.29 10.12
N ASN A 227 -18.36 -27.55 11.14
CA ASN A 227 -19.13 -26.44 11.69
C ASN A 227 -18.89 -25.10 10.94
N ASN A 228 -18.80 -25.12 9.60
CA ASN A 228 -18.40 -23.97 8.78
C ASN A 228 -17.10 -23.32 9.28
N VAL A 229 -16.12 -24.17 9.59
CA VAL A 229 -14.88 -23.73 10.24
C VAL A 229 -14.08 -22.83 9.30
N CYS A 230 -13.48 -21.80 9.89
CA CYS A 230 -12.59 -20.87 9.22
C CYS A 230 -11.31 -20.73 10.05
N PHE A 231 -10.17 -20.86 9.40
CA PHE A 231 -8.86 -20.85 10.01
C PHE A 231 -8.01 -19.74 9.40
N GLN A 232 -7.09 -19.23 10.20
CA GLN A 232 -6.07 -18.31 9.74
C GLN A 232 -4.71 -19.02 9.70
N VAL A 233 -3.99 -18.85 8.60
CA VAL A 233 -2.57 -19.18 8.52
C VAL A 233 -1.80 -17.88 8.60
N THR A 234 -0.76 -17.85 9.42
CA THR A 234 0.13 -16.68 9.57
C THR A 234 1.59 -17.11 9.52
N HIS A 235 2.45 -16.28 8.95
CA HIS A 235 3.89 -16.46 8.99
C HIS A 235 4.59 -15.10 9.05
N VAL A 236 5.77 -15.06 9.66
CA VAL A 236 6.62 -13.87 9.69
C VAL A 236 8.00 -14.28 9.18
N PHE A 237 8.41 -13.66 8.07
CA PHE A 237 9.81 -13.71 7.66
C PHE A 237 10.58 -12.67 8.47
N SER A 238 11.35 -13.14 9.45
CA SER A 238 12.38 -12.37 10.15
C SER A 238 13.75 -12.64 9.54
N ASP A 239 14.75 -11.82 9.87
CA ASP A 239 16.15 -12.01 9.46
C ASP A 239 16.28 -12.21 7.94
N ILE A 240 15.56 -11.36 7.20
CA ILE A 240 15.41 -11.41 5.75
C ILE A 240 16.79 -11.34 5.09
N LYS A 241 17.08 -12.30 4.22
CA LYS A 241 18.33 -12.34 3.45
C LYS A 241 18.47 -11.11 2.58
N ILE A 242 19.70 -10.62 2.49
CA ILE A 242 20.07 -9.55 1.56
C ILE A 242 19.68 -9.95 0.14
N GLY A 243 19.11 -9.00 -0.60
CA GLY A 243 18.74 -9.14 -2.00
C GLY A 243 17.26 -9.37 -2.26
N VAL A 244 16.41 -9.52 -1.23
CA VAL A 244 14.95 -9.66 -1.43
C VAL A 244 14.36 -8.39 -2.06
N ARG A 245 13.66 -8.55 -3.19
CA ARG A 245 12.98 -7.49 -3.94
C ARG A 245 11.50 -7.77 -4.20
N PHE A 246 11.11 -9.04 -4.21
CA PHE A 246 9.72 -9.42 -4.44
C PHE A 246 9.18 -10.38 -3.38
N VAL A 247 7.87 -10.34 -3.22
CA VAL A 247 7.11 -11.35 -2.48
C VAL A 247 6.12 -12.02 -3.44
N SER A 248 6.29 -13.31 -3.69
CA SER A 248 5.32 -14.12 -4.42
C SER A 248 4.37 -14.77 -3.42
N PHE A 249 3.10 -14.35 -3.43
CA PHE A 249 2.02 -14.92 -2.62
C PHE A 249 1.11 -15.78 -3.50
N GLU A 250 0.94 -17.04 -3.14
CA GLU A 250 0.25 -18.02 -3.97
C GLU A 250 -0.52 -19.01 -3.12
N HIS A 251 -1.81 -19.23 -3.44
CA HIS A 251 -2.61 -20.21 -2.72
C HIS A 251 -3.51 -21.03 -3.66
N TRP A 252 -3.99 -22.16 -3.13
CA TRP A 252 -4.80 -23.12 -3.85
C TRP A 252 -5.97 -23.59 -3.00
N GLY A 253 -7.02 -24.00 -3.70
CA GLY A 253 -8.18 -24.66 -3.12
C GLY A 253 -8.77 -25.71 -4.06
N GLN A 254 -9.32 -26.77 -3.48
CA GLN A 254 -10.26 -27.66 -4.15
C GLN A 254 -11.16 -28.36 -3.13
N ASP A 255 -12.25 -28.96 -3.58
CA ASP A 255 -13.05 -29.85 -2.73
C ASP A 255 -12.36 -31.21 -2.54
N THR A 256 -12.93 -32.05 -1.68
CA THR A 256 -12.55 -33.46 -1.55
C THR A 256 -13.62 -34.42 -2.11
N GLN A 257 -14.72 -33.87 -2.61
CA GLN A 257 -15.99 -34.56 -2.89
C GLN A 257 -16.21 -34.80 -4.37
N PHE A 258 -15.45 -34.09 -5.21
CA PHE A 258 -15.58 -34.07 -6.65
C PHE A 258 -16.98 -33.64 -7.11
N TRP A 259 -17.59 -32.67 -6.42
CA TRP A 259 -18.92 -32.17 -6.72
C TRP A 259 -18.86 -30.99 -7.68
N ALA A 260 -19.60 -31.08 -8.79
CA ALA A 260 -19.77 -29.96 -9.71
C ALA A 260 -20.26 -28.70 -8.97
N GLY A 261 -19.70 -27.54 -9.31
CA GLY A 261 -19.91 -26.26 -8.63
C GLY A 261 -18.75 -25.85 -7.73
N HIS A 262 -19.06 -25.02 -6.73
CA HIS A 262 -18.08 -24.34 -5.87
C HIS A 262 -18.17 -24.87 -4.43
N TYR A 263 -17.68 -26.10 -4.25
CA TYR A 263 -17.66 -26.82 -2.97
C TYR A 263 -16.26 -26.90 -2.35
N GLY A 264 -15.27 -26.30 -2.99
CA GLY A 264 -13.88 -26.31 -2.54
C GLY A 264 -13.59 -25.31 -1.43
N ALA A 265 -12.29 -25.13 -1.17
CA ALA A 265 -11.82 -24.20 -0.17
C ALA A 265 -12.27 -22.76 -0.50
N ARG A 266 -12.72 -22.06 0.54
CA ARG A 266 -12.96 -20.63 0.56
C ARG A 266 -11.74 -19.92 1.10
N VAL A 267 -11.27 -18.89 0.42
CA VAL A 267 -10.08 -18.12 0.81
C VAL A 267 -10.37 -16.61 0.76
N THR A 268 -9.90 -15.85 1.74
CA THR A 268 -10.12 -14.40 1.81
C THR A 268 -9.12 -13.71 2.74
N ASN A 269 -9.16 -12.37 2.73
CA ASN A 269 -8.40 -11.51 3.63
C ASN A 269 -6.89 -11.84 3.60
N SER A 270 -6.39 -12.20 2.41
CA SER A 270 -4.98 -12.44 2.14
C SER A 270 -4.19 -11.17 2.40
N SER A 271 -3.06 -11.28 3.08
CA SER A 271 -2.31 -10.11 3.51
C SER A 271 -0.80 -10.34 3.49
N VAL A 272 -0.08 -9.34 3.00
CA VAL A 272 1.38 -9.19 3.11
C VAL A 272 1.65 -7.79 3.64
N VAL A 273 2.25 -7.70 4.82
CA VAL A 273 2.51 -6.43 5.51
C VAL A 273 3.99 -6.37 5.87
N VAL A 274 4.65 -5.27 5.48
CA VAL A 274 6.03 -4.99 5.92
C VAL A 274 5.97 -4.24 7.24
N ARG A 275 6.72 -4.68 8.23
CA ARG A 275 6.83 -4.02 9.54
C ARG A 275 8.28 -3.60 9.80
N ALA A 276 8.45 -2.47 10.48
CA ALA A 276 9.74 -2.04 10.98
C ALA A 276 10.02 -2.71 12.34
N ARG A 277 11.25 -3.22 12.51
CA ARG A 277 11.79 -3.64 13.82
C ARG A 277 12.39 -2.39 14.48
N LEU A 278 11.57 -1.67 15.22
CA LEU A 278 12.02 -0.52 16.00
C LEU A 278 12.61 -1.06 17.32
N SER A 279 13.94 -1.06 17.42
CA SER A 279 14.69 -1.36 18.66
C SER A 279 14.62 -0.20 19.63
#